data_AF-A0A2E7B3B0-F1
#
_entry.id   AF-A0A2E7B3B0-F1
#
_cell.length_a   1.000
_cell.length_b   1.000
_cell.length_c   1.000
_cell.angle_alpha   90.00
_cell.angle_beta   90.00
_cell.angle_gamma   90.00
#
_symmetry.space_group_name_H-M   'P 1'
#
loop_
_entity.id
_entity.type
_entity.pdbx_description
1 polymer ?
#
loop_
_entity_poly.entity_id
_entity_poly.type
_entity_poly.pdbx_seq_one_letter_code
_entity_poly.pdbx_strand_id
1 'polypeptide(L)'
;MLIENVSEFDAAGWRWPHFTPTELACRCGGRFCAGEYWHAPDFLDALEALRADAGGPLVINSGHRCAVWNSYVGGVRFSLHRAIAVDIALAGHDRHALLAAAERHRFTGLGLAKTFLHLDRRPRPARWVYPGSETSWRT
;
A
#
# COMPACT_ATOMS: atom_id res chain seq x y z
N MET A 1 1.99 -4.48 -13.80
CA MET A 1 1.21 -5.42 -14.62
C MET A 1 0.06 -5.93 -13.77
N LEU A 2 -1.17 -5.84 -14.25
CA LEU A 2 -2.32 -6.42 -13.57
C LEU A 2 -2.33 -7.94 -13.79
N ILE A 3 -2.56 -8.69 -12.72
CA ILE A 3 -2.83 -10.13 -12.69
C ILE A 3 -4.26 -10.28 -12.16
N GLU A 4 -5.14 -10.96 -12.89
CA GLU A 4 -6.56 -11.02 -12.53
C GLU A 4 -6.83 -11.96 -11.35
N ASN A 5 -6.00 -13.00 -11.22
CA ASN A 5 -6.05 -13.98 -10.15
C ASN A 5 -4.65 -14.19 -9.58
N VAL A 6 -4.40 -13.70 -8.36
CA VAL A 6 -3.10 -13.84 -7.71
C VAL A 6 -2.67 -15.30 -7.52
N SER A 7 -3.60 -16.25 -7.49
CA SER A 7 -3.29 -17.67 -7.37
C SER A 7 -2.61 -18.24 -8.62
N GLU A 8 -2.73 -17.56 -9.76
CA GLU A 8 -2.09 -17.92 -11.02
C GLU A 8 -0.73 -17.21 -11.22
N PHE A 9 -0.36 -16.32 -10.29
CA PHE A 9 0.92 -15.63 -10.36
C PHE A 9 2.07 -16.57 -9.98
N ASP A 10 2.96 -16.83 -10.93
CA ASP A 10 4.21 -17.54 -10.66
C ASP A 10 5.15 -16.65 -9.84
N ALA A 11 5.29 -16.98 -8.56
CA ALA A 11 6.20 -16.30 -7.64
C ALA A 11 7.63 -16.88 -7.68
N ALA A 12 7.98 -17.71 -8.66
CA ALA A 12 9.37 -18.12 -8.89
C ALA A 12 10.26 -16.88 -9.07
N GLY A 13 11.35 -16.81 -8.30
CA GLY A 13 12.24 -15.64 -8.31
C GLY A 13 11.71 -14.42 -7.57
N TRP A 14 10.68 -14.57 -6.73
CA TRP A 14 10.21 -13.50 -5.84
C TRP A 14 11.33 -13.01 -4.92
N ARG A 15 11.66 -11.71 -5.05
CA ARG A 15 12.85 -11.10 -4.44
C ARG A 15 12.56 -10.19 -3.23
N TRP A 16 11.30 -10.12 -2.80
CA TRP A 16 10.85 -9.30 -1.66
C TRP A 16 10.38 -10.20 -0.52
N PRO A 17 11.31 -10.78 0.26
CA PRO A 17 11.03 -11.92 1.16
C PRO A 17 10.04 -11.60 2.29
N HIS A 18 9.75 -10.31 2.51
CA HIS A 18 8.86 -9.85 3.57
C HIS A 18 7.46 -9.51 3.10
N PHE A 19 7.20 -9.68 1.81
CA PHE A 19 5.89 -9.49 1.22
C PHE A 19 5.51 -10.69 0.37
N THR A 20 4.22 -10.87 0.18
CA THR A 20 3.64 -11.90 -0.66
C THR A 20 2.75 -11.25 -1.72
N PRO A 21 2.62 -11.84 -2.93
CA PRO A 21 1.64 -11.37 -3.90
C PRO A 21 0.22 -11.33 -3.31
N THR A 22 -0.14 -12.35 -2.52
CA THR A 22 -1.48 -12.48 -1.91
C THR A 22 -1.82 -11.36 -0.93
N GLU A 23 -0.89 -10.94 -0.07
CA GLU A 23 -1.20 -9.86 0.89
C GLU A 23 -1.39 -8.49 0.20
N LEU A 24 -0.76 -8.32 -0.97
CA LEU A 24 -0.82 -7.14 -1.82
C LEU A 24 -1.99 -7.18 -2.82
N ALA A 25 -2.66 -8.32 -2.95
CA ALA A 25 -3.81 -8.50 -3.83
C ALA A 25 -5.10 -7.90 -3.25
N CYS A 26 -6.13 -7.84 -4.10
CA CYS A 26 -7.44 -7.33 -3.73
C CYS A 26 -8.10 -8.19 -2.65
N ARG A 27 -8.45 -7.54 -1.53
CA ARG A 27 -9.13 -8.17 -0.38
C ARG A 27 -10.65 -8.11 -0.45
N CYS A 28 -11.24 -8.14 -1.65
CA CYS A 28 -12.70 -8.20 -1.78
C CYS A 28 -13.30 -9.55 -1.33
N GLY A 29 -12.45 -10.55 -1.03
CA GLY A 29 -12.85 -11.87 -0.55
C GLY A 29 -13.56 -12.67 -1.63
N GLY A 30 -13.17 -12.53 -2.90
CA GLY A 30 -13.82 -13.20 -4.03
C GLY A 30 -15.16 -12.58 -4.46
N ARG A 31 -15.67 -11.56 -3.74
CA ARG A 31 -16.99 -10.97 -4.03
C ARG A 31 -17.09 -10.30 -5.41
N PHE A 32 -15.98 -9.74 -5.90
CA PHE A 32 -15.96 -8.93 -7.11
C PHE A 32 -14.85 -9.27 -8.11
N CYS A 33 -13.81 -9.97 -7.68
CA CYS A 33 -12.71 -10.43 -8.53
C CYS A 33 -12.08 -11.69 -7.94
N ALA A 34 -11.29 -12.42 -8.72
CA ALA A 34 -10.57 -13.63 -8.29
C ALA A 34 -9.27 -13.36 -7.50
N GLY A 35 -9.14 -12.15 -6.92
CA GLY A 35 -7.93 -11.72 -6.22
C GLY A 35 -6.97 -10.97 -7.15
N GLU A 36 -7.46 -9.91 -7.81
CA GLU A 36 -6.65 -9.04 -8.65
C GLU A 36 -5.39 -8.57 -7.89
N TYR A 37 -4.23 -8.67 -8.52
CA TYR A 37 -2.94 -8.25 -7.99
C TYR A 37 -2.22 -7.37 -9.01
N TRP A 38 -1.60 -6.28 -8.54
CA TRP A 38 -0.80 -5.42 -9.40
C TRP A 38 0.69 -5.64 -9.14
N HIS A 39 1.37 -6.29 -10.08
CA HIS A 39 2.81 -6.50 -9.99
C HIS A 39 3.58 -5.25 -10.44
N ALA A 40 4.39 -4.66 -9.55
CA ALA A 40 5.19 -3.47 -9.83
C ALA A 40 6.57 -3.56 -9.15
N PRO A 41 7.60 -4.11 -9.83
CA PRO A 41 8.90 -4.34 -9.24
C PRO A 41 9.53 -3.12 -8.56
N ASP A 42 9.54 -1.96 -9.23
CA ASP A 42 10.13 -0.73 -8.67
C ASP A 42 9.41 -0.24 -7.40
N PHE A 43 8.11 -0.50 -7.28
CA PHE A 43 7.36 -0.18 -6.07
C PHE A 43 7.74 -1.13 -4.94
N LEU A 44 7.84 -2.42 -5.25
CA LEU A 44 8.19 -3.45 -4.28
C LEU A 44 9.63 -3.30 -3.78
N ASP A 45 10.56 -2.86 -4.64
CA ASP A 45 11.93 -2.52 -4.24
C ASP A 45 11.94 -1.40 -3.19
N ALA A 46 11.13 -0.36 -3.40
CA ALA A 46 10.99 0.74 -2.44
C ALA A 46 10.29 0.28 -1.14
N LEU A 47 9.31 -0.62 -1.23
CA LEU A 47 8.60 -1.15 -0.06
C LEU A 47 9.50 -2.04 0.82
N GLU A 48 10.34 -2.87 0.19
CA GLU A 48 11.34 -3.71 0.86
C GLU A 48 12.44 -2.87 1.52
N ALA A 49 12.94 -1.85 0.82
CA ALA A 49 13.88 -0.90 1.38
C ALA A 49 13.29 -0.09 2.55
N LEU A 50 12.01 0.31 2.45
CA LEU A 50 11.29 0.95 3.54
C LEU A 50 11.16 0.03 4.75
N ARG A 51 10.86 -1.26 4.55
CA ARG A 51 10.79 -2.23 5.65
C ARG A 51 12.12 -2.37 6.37
N ALA A 52 13.24 -2.35 5.63
CA ALA A 52 14.56 -2.41 6.23
C ALA A 52 14.86 -1.15 7.07
N ASP A 53 14.54 0.03 6.55
CA ASP A 53 14.72 1.33 7.22
C ASP A 53 13.80 1.51 8.44
N ALA A 54 12.56 1.01 8.37
CA ALA A 54 11.61 1.03 9.48
C ALA A 54 12.03 0.10 10.64
N GLY A 55 12.99 -0.81 10.43
CA GLY A 55 13.52 -1.69 11.48
C GLY A 55 12.52 -2.75 11.98
N GLY A 56 11.39 -2.96 11.31
CA GLY A 56 10.36 -3.89 11.74
C GLY A 56 9.37 -4.27 10.63
N PRO A 57 8.46 -5.23 10.89
CA PRO A 57 7.47 -5.66 9.90
C PRO A 57 6.54 -4.51 9.47
N LEU A 58 6.27 -4.41 8.16
CA LEU A 58 5.24 -3.53 7.63
C LEU A 58 3.95 -4.33 7.40
N VAL A 59 2.99 -4.20 8.31
CA VAL A 59 1.71 -4.92 8.18
C VAL A 59 0.84 -4.22 7.13
N ILE A 60 0.57 -4.90 6.02
CA ILE A 60 -0.26 -4.38 4.93
C ILE A 60 -1.75 -4.62 5.25
N ASN A 61 -2.48 -3.54 5.54
CA ASN A 61 -3.93 -3.58 5.74
C ASN A 61 -4.68 -3.69 4.40
N SER A 62 -4.19 -3.00 3.37
CA SER A 62 -4.74 -3.01 2.02
C SER A 62 -3.63 -2.83 0.99
N GLY A 63 -3.57 -3.70 -0.01
CA GLY A 63 -2.79 -3.51 -1.23
C GLY A 63 -3.67 -3.04 -2.39
N HIS A 64 -3.55 -3.69 -3.54
CA HIS A 64 -4.39 -3.48 -4.72
C HIS A 64 -5.90 -3.60 -4.41
N ARG A 65 -6.74 -2.91 -5.17
CA ARG A 65 -8.21 -2.99 -5.12
C ARG A 65 -8.77 -3.03 -6.54
N CYS A 66 -9.54 -4.06 -6.85
CA CYS A 66 -10.35 -4.09 -8.06
C CYS A 66 -11.32 -2.89 -8.07
N ALA A 67 -11.78 -2.49 -9.25
CA ALA A 67 -12.57 -1.27 -9.41
C ALA A 67 -13.84 -1.25 -8.53
N VAL A 68 -14.53 -2.40 -8.42
CA VAL A 68 -15.75 -2.55 -7.63
C VAL A 68 -15.44 -2.47 -6.13
N TRP A 69 -14.40 -3.17 -5.66
CA TRP A 69 -14.00 -3.12 -4.26
C TRP A 69 -13.54 -1.73 -3.84
N ASN A 70 -12.79 -1.04 -4.71
CA ASN A 70 -12.38 0.34 -4.46
C ASN A 70 -13.62 1.24 -4.26
N SER A 71 -14.63 1.13 -5.11
CA SER A 71 -15.88 1.88 -4.96
C SER A 71 -16.63 1.50 -3.67
N TYR A 72 -16.75 0.19 -3.40
CA TYR A 72 -17.46 -0.35 -2.24
C TYR A 72 -16.91 0.17 -0.90
N VAL A 73 -15.58 0.31 -0.78
CA VAL A 73 -14.93 0.85 0.43
C VAL A 73 -14.81 2.39 0.44
N GLY A 74 -15.53 3.09 -0.45
CA GLY A 74 -15.52 4.56 -0.53
C GLY A 74 -14.25 5.15 -1.15
N GLY A 75 -13.48 4.36 -1.90
CA GLY A 75 -12.30 4.83 -2.61
C GLY A 75 -12.63 5.74 -3.78
N VAL A 76 -11.77 6.74 -4.02
CA VAL A 76 -11.93 7.69 -5.12
C VAL A 76 -11.66 7.04 -6.48
N ARG A 77 -12.25 7.61 -7.54
CA ARG A 77 -12.15 7.08 -8.93
C ARG A 77 -10.71 6.86 -9.38
N PHE A 78 -9.80 7.78 -9.06
CA PHE A 78 -8.39 7.73 -9.48
C PHE A 78 -7.45 7.27 -8.35
N SER A 79 -7.96 6.47 -7.43
CA SER A 79 -7.17 5.88 -6.33
C SER A 79 -6.03 5.02 -6.89
N LEU A 80 -4.83 5.18 -6.33
CA LEU A 80 -3.67 4.36 -6.71
C LEU A 80 -3.76 2.92 -6.19
N HIS A 81 -4.68 2.61 -5.27
CA HIS A 81 -5.01 1.22 -4.97
C HIS A 81 -5.56 0.47 -6.20
N ARG A 82 -6.11 1.15 -7.20
CA ARG A 82 -6.50 0.52 -8.47
C ARG A 82 -5.30 0.18 -9.37
N ALA A 83 -4.10 0.56 -8.96
CA ALA A 83 -2.82 0.11 -9.49
C ALA A 83 -2.02 -0.44 -8.30
N ILE A 84 -0.87 0.16 -7.95
CA ILE A 84 -0.10 -0.20 -6.77
C ILE A 84 -0.12 0.93 -5.72
N ALA A 85 -0.61 0.60 -4.53
CA ALA A 85 -0.55 1.38 -3.31
C ALA A 85 -0.68 0.44 -2.11
N VAL A 86 -0.19 0.87 -0.95
CA VAL A 86 -0.35 0.13 0.31
C VAL A 86 -0.85 1.03 1.42
N ASP A 87 -1.76 0.51 2.23
CA ASP A 87 -2.10 1.07 3.54
C ASP A 87 -1.35 0.24 4.60
N ILE A 88 -0.33 0.82 5.22
CA ILE A 88 0.51 0.15 6.24
C ILE A 88 -0.01 0.49 7.63
N ALA A 89 -0.24 -0.51 8.48
CA ALA A 89 -0.64 -0.28 9.86
C ALA A 89 0.42 0.52 10.63
N LEU A 90 -0.02 1.52 11.41
CA LEU A 90 0.87 2.29 12.29
C LEU A 90 1.12 1.61 13.64
N ALA A 91 0.39 0.55 13.97
CA ALA A 91 0.61 -0.20 15.20
C ALA A 91 2.04 -0.77 15.20
N GLY A 92 2.81 -0.45 16.25
CA GLY A 92 4.22 -0.84 16.36
C GLY A 92 5.22 0.08 15.67
N HIS A 93 4.77 1.20 15.09
CA HIS A 93 5.63 2.19 14.42
C HIS A 93 5.48 3.57 15.04
N ASP A 94 6.58 4.32 15.10
CA ASP A 94 6.48 5.78 15.22
C ASP A 94 6.03 6.35 13.87
N ARG A 95 4.90 7.05 13.86
CA ARG A 95 4.26 7.53 12.63
C ARG A 95 5.10 8.55 11.87
N HIS A 96 5.84 9.41 12.59
CA HIS A 96 6.64 10.47 11.98
C HIS A 96 7.93 9.90 11.41
N ALA A 97 8.56 8.97 12.13
CA ALA A 97 9.72 8.23 11.65
C ALA A 97 9.38 7.38 10.41
N LEU A 98 8.25 6.67 10.42
CA LEU A 98 7.82 5.88 9.26
C LEU A 98 7.48 6.76 8.05
N LEU A 99 6.81 7.90 8.27
CA LEU A 99 6.55 8.87 7.21
C LEU A 99 7.85 9.40 6.60
N ALA A 100 8.80 9.82 7.44
CA ALA A 100 10.11 10.31 6.99
C ALA A 100 10.89 9.23 6.23
N ALA A 101 10.81 7.97 6.66
CA ALA A 101 11.39 6.84 5.94
C ALA A 101 10.74 6.65 4.56
N ALA A 102 9.42 6.72 4.47
CA ALA A 102 8.71 6.63 3.20
C ALA A 102 9.14 7.73 2.21
N GLU A 103 9.36 8.96 2.69
CA GLU A 103 9.89 10.04 1.86
C GLU A 103 11.29 9.74 1.32
N ARG A 104 12.19 9.22 2.16
CA ARG A 104 13.56 8.82 1.75
C ARG A 104 13.53 7.76 0.64
N HIS A 105 12.57 6.84 0.69
CA HIS A 105 12.37 5.80 -0.32
C HIS A 105 11.49 6.23 -1.50
N ARG A 106 11.28 7.55 -1.68
CA ARG A 106 10.62 8.16 -2.84
C ARG A 106 9.17 7.72 -3.04
N PHE A 107 8.44 7.49 -1.94
CA PHE A 107 6.98 7.48 -1.98
C PHE A 107 6.47 8.92 -2.13
N THR A 108 5.51 9.12 -3.03
CA THR A 108 5.06 10.46 -3.45
C THR A 108 3.58 10.69 -3.18
N GLY A 109 2.79 9.64 -3.01
CA GLY A 109 1.43 9.71 -2.47
C GLY A 109 1.45 9.31 -1.00
N LEU A 110 1.18 10.26 -0.12
CA LEU A 110 1.29 10.11 1.33
C LEU A 110 -0.04 10.47 2.00
N GLY A 111 -0.84 9.46 2.33
CA GLY A 111 -2.10 9.64 3.04
C GLY A 111 -1.95 9.35 4.53
N LEU A 112 -2.20 10.37 5.36
CA LEU A 112 -1.95 10.35 6.79
C LEU A 112 -3.24 9.99 7.54
N ALA A 113 -3.42 8.71 7.89
CA ALA A 113 -4.57 8.26 8.65
C ALA A 113 -4.22 8.06 10.13
N LYS A 114 -5.24 7.95 10.98
CA LYS A 114 -5.07 7.75 12.42
C LYS A 114 -4.37 6.43 12.76
N THR A 115 -4.64 5.38 12.00
CA THR A 115 -4.21 3.99 12.29
C THR A 115 -3.36 3.36 11.19
N PHE A 116 -3.21 4.02 10.04
CA PHE A 116 -2.39 3.54 8.93
C PHE A 116 -1.72 4.71 8.19
N LEU A 117 -0.67 4.40 7.45
CA LEU A 117 -0.01 5.28 6.49
C LEU A 117 -0.27 4.74 5.08
N HIS A 118 -0.94 5.54 4.26
CA HIS A 118 -1.14 5.24 2.85
C HIS A 118 0.09 5.66 2.05
N LEU A 119 0.63 4.75 1.25
CA LEU A 119 1.78 4.97 0.38
C LEU A 119 1.49 4.55 -1.06
N ASP A 120 1.74 5.46 -1.98
CA ASP A 120 1.82 5.20 -3.42
C ASP A 120 2.99 5.96 -4.07
N ARG A 121 3.29 5.64 -5.34
CA ARG A 121 4.33 6.30 -6.15
C ARG A 121 3.76 7.07 -7.34
N ARG A 122 2.72 7.88 -7.10
CA ARG A 122 2.10 8.71 -8.14
C ARG A 122 3.07 9.72 -8.78
N PRO A 123 2.88 10.06 -10.08
CA PRO A 123 3.74 11.01 -10.77
C PRO A 123 3.70 12.44 -10.20
N ARG A 124 2.54 12.87 -9.70
CA ARG A 124 2.36 14.18 -9.07
C ARG A 124 2.30 13.99 -7.55
N PRO A 125 3.34 14.39 -6.80
CA PRO A 125 3.35 14.23 -5.34
C PRO A 125 2.10 14.82 -4.70
N ALA A 126 1.56 14.11 -3.72
CA ALA A 126 0.40 14.53 -2.96
C ALA A 126 0.54 14.03 -1.53
N ARG A 127 0.25 14.91 -0.57
CA ARG A 127 0.08 14.58 0.84
C ARG A 127 -1.29 15.05 1.30
N TRP A 128 -2.00 14.19 2.02
CA TRP A 128 -3.31 14.53 2.59
C TRP A 128 -3.49 13.87 3.95
N VAL A 129 -4.39 14.43 4.76
CA VAL A 129 -4.79 13.88 6.05
C VAL A 129 -6.20 13.31 5.91
N TYR A 130 -6.42 12.08 6.38
CA TYR A 130 -7.77 11.51 6.40
C TYR A 130 -8.63 12.19 7.47
N PRO A 131 -9.94 12.38 7.25
CA PRO A 131 -10.84 12.98 8.23
C PRO A 131 -10.69 12.32 9.62
N GLY A 132 -10.52 13.13 10.66
CA GLY A 132 -10.35 12.65 12.03
C GLY A 132 -8.93 12.18 12.39
N SER A 133 -7.96 12.43 11.52
CA SER A 133 -6.54 12.11 11.73
C SER A 133 -5.69 13.35 12.04
N GLU A 134 -6.27 14.54 12.04
CA GLU A 134 -5.55 15.82 12.11
C GLU A 134 -4.73 15.95 13.39
N THR A 135 -5.32 15.63 14.55
CA THR A 135 -4.63 15.67 15.85
C THR A 135 -3.52 14.63 15.97
N SER A 136 -3.66 13.55 15.20
CA SER A 136 -2.74 12.42 15.16
C SER A 136 -1.43 12.74 14.45
N TRP A 137 -1.36 13.83 13.68
CA TRP A 137 -0.18 14.19 12.88
C TRP A 137 0.31 15.62 13.17
N ARG A 138 -0.11 16.21 14.29
CA ARG A 138 0.48 17.44 14.82
C ARG A 138 1.83 17.12 15.45
N THR A 139 2.82 17.94 15.15
CA THR A 139 4.13 17.96 15.80
C THR A 139 4.05 18.62 17.17
#